data_AF-A0A2M4AIQ5-F1
#
_entry.id   AF-A0A2M4AIQ5-F1
#
_cell.length_a   1.000
_cell.length_b   1.000
_cell.length_c   1.000
_cell.angle_alpha   90.00
_cell.angle_beta   90.00
_cell.angle_gamma   90.00
#
_symmetry.space_group_name_H-M   'P 1'
#
loop_
_entity.id
_entity.type
_entity.pdbx_description
1 polymer ?
#
loop_
_entity_poly.entity_id
_entity_poly.type
_entity_poly.pdbx_seq_one_letter_code
_entity_poly.pdbx_strand_id
1 'polypeptide(L)'
;NYNAKVEDLKEELKIKQNELKNLEEAGDEIDLLDDDVQIPFLIGEVFISHDQSKTLELLAEAKDKKKKEIATIQKTTKDLQQQMTELKQHLYGRFGSNIHLENDE
;
A
#
# COMPACT_ATOMS: atom_id res chain seq x y z
N ASN A 1 -16.03 5.23 12.29
CA ASN A 1 -14.99 5.70 13.22
C ASN A 1 -13.77 6.08 12.38
N TYR A 2 -13.47 7.37 12.24
CA TYR A 2 -12.38 7.86 11.36
C TYR A 2 -11.00 7.38 11.82
N ASN A 3 -10.76 7.33 13.14
CA ASN A 3 -9.51 6.84 13.72
C ASN A 3 -9.26 5.38 13.38
N ALA A 4 -10.25 4.51 13.62
CA ALA A 4 -10.15 3.09 13.28
C ALA A 4 -9.83 2.90 11.78
N LYS A 5 -10.54 3.63 10.91
CA LYS A 5 -10.31 3.55 9.46
C LYS A 5 -8.90 4.02 9.05
N VAL A 6 -8.34 5.03 9.72
CA VAL A 6 -6.97 5.50 9.47
C VAL A 6 -5.95 4.46 9.91
N GLU A 7 -6.15 3.81 11.05
CA GLU A 7 -5.28 2.71 11.51
C GLU A 7 -5.35 1.51 10.58
N ASP A 8 -6.55 1.09 10.15
CA ASP A 8 -6.72 0.01 9.16
C ASP A 8 -5.95 0.31 7.85
N LEU A 9 -6.07 1.56 7.35
CA LEU A 9 -5.36 1.99 6.14
C LEU A 9 -3.84 2.06 6.33
N LYS A 10 -3.34 2.39 7.53
CA LYS A 10 -1.90 2.35 7.84
C LYS A 10 -1.37 0.93 7.84
N GLU A 11 -2.11 -0.01 8.40
CA GLU A 11 -1.74 -1.43 8.38
C GLU A 11 -1.73 -1.98 6.95
N GLU A 12 -2.78 -1.70 6.17
CA GLU A 12 -2.84 -2.07 4.75
C GLU A 12 -1.68 -1.47 3.95
N LEU A 13 -1.35 -0.20 4.19
CA LEU A 13 -0.22 0.47 3.55
C LEU A 13 1.10 -0.25 3.84
N LYS A 14 1.33 -0.64 5.11
CA LYS A 14 2.54 -1.38 5.52
C LYS A 14 2.62 -2.74 4.84
N ILE A 15 1.51 -3.46 4.75
CA ILE A 15 1.44 -4.74 4.04
C ILE A 15 1.83 -4.56 2.56
N LYS A 16 1.21 -3.58 1.88
CA LYS A 16 1.50 -3.33 0.46
C LYS A 16 2.93 -2.85 0.20
N GLN A 17 3.53 -2.09 1.12
CA GLN A 17 4.94 -1.69 1.05
C GLN A 17 5.87 -2.89 1.17
N ASN A 18 5.58 -3.83 2.08
CA ASN A 18 6.32 -5.07 2.19
C ASN A 18 6.17 -5.94 0.94
N GLU A 19 4.96 -6.05 0.38
CA GLU A 19 4.74 -6.77 -0.89
C GLU A 19 5.53 -6.15 -2.04
N LEU A 20 5.57 -4.82 -2.15
CA LEU A 20 6.37 -4.13 -3.17
C LEU A 20 7.86 -4.46 -3.00
N LYS A 21 8.37 -4.41 -1.77
CA LYS A 21 9.76 -4.77 -1.47
C LYS A 21 10.06 -6.22 -1.85
N ASN A 22 9.17 -7.15 -1.52
CA ASN A 22 9.33 -8.55 -1.89
C ASN A 22 9.37 -8.74 -3.42
N LEU A 23 8.58 -7.96 -4.18
CA LEU A 23 8.63 -7.97 -5.64
C LEU A 23 9.92 -7.36 -6.20
N GLU A 24 10.53 -6.40 -5.50
CA GLU A 24 11.84 -5.86 -5.88
C GLU A 24 12.93 -6.89 -5.65
N GLU A 25 12.99 -7.48 -4.46
CA GLU A 25 13.95 -8.55 -4.11
C GLU A 25 13.80 -9.77 -5.02
N ALA A 26 12.57 -10.19 -5.34
CA ALA A 26 12.35 -11.30 -6.28
C ALA A 26 12.88 -10.99 -7.69
N GLY A 27 12.84 -9.73 -8.13
CA GLY A 27 13.40 -9.33 -9.42
C GLY A 27 14.91 -9.46 -9.44
N ASP A 28 15.57 -8.99 -8.37
CA ASP A 28 17.03 -9.07 -8.23
C ASP A 28 17.50 -10.54 -8.21
N GLU A 29 16.76 -11.45 -7.58
CA GLU A 29 17.05 -12.88 -7.58
C GLU A 29 16.83 -13.53 -8.95
N ILE A 30 15.78 -13.11 -9.67
CA ILE A 30 15.50 -13.60 -11.04
C ILE A 30 16.61 -13.18 -12.01
N ASP A 31 17.16 -11.97 -11.85
CA ASP A 31 18.27 -11.46 -12.67
C ASP A 31 19.55 -12.31 -12.54
N LEU A 32 19.69 -13.08 -11.47
CA LEU A 32 20.83 -13.97 -11.21
C LEU A 32 20.63 -15.40 -11.75
N LEU A 33 19.44 -15.72 -12.27
CA LEU A 33 19.15 -17.04 -12.84
C LEU A 33 19.76 -17.20 -14.24
N ASP A 34 19.96 -18.46 -14.63
CA ASP A 34 20.36 -18.81 -15.99
C ASP A 34 19.18 -18.63 -16.97
N ASP A 35 19.46 -18.20 -18.20
CA ASP A 35 18.46 -17.86 -19.23
C ASP A 35 17.55 -19.05 -19.64
N ASP A 36 17.93 -20.29 -19.34
CA ASP A 36 17.18 -21.51 -19.66
C ASP A 36 16.20 -21.94 -18.56
N VAL A 37 16.19 -21.25 -17.42
CA VAL A 37 15.29 -21.53 -16.29
C VAL A 37 13.89 -20.98 -16.58
N GLN A 38 12.88 -21.84 -16.38
CA GLN A 38 11.49 -21.44 -16.41
C GLN A 38 11.00 -21.06 -15.01
N ILE A 39 10.45 -19.86 -14.88
CA ILE A 39 10.06 -19.27 -13.60
C ILE A 39 8.52 -19.31 -13.47
N PRO A 40 7.98 -19.99 -12.45
CA PRO A 40 6.54 -20.00 -12.21
C PRO A 40 6.06 -18.65 -11.65
N PHE A 41 5.16 -17.99 -12.37
CA PHE A 41 4.54 -16.73 -11.96
C PHE A 41 3.06 -16.94 -11.58
N LEU A 42 2.64 -16.44 -10.41
CA LEU A 42 1.27 -16.57 -9.92
C LEU A 42 0.35 -15.52 -10.55
N ILE A 43 -0.71 -15.97 -11.22
CA ILE A 43 -1.76 -15.11 -11.77
C ILE A 43 -3.11 -15.57 -11.21
N GLY A 44 -3.69 -14.75 -10.31
CA GLY A 44 -4.91 -15.12 -9.60
C GLY A 44 -4.67 -16.31 -8.70
N GLU A 45 -5.12 -17.49 -9.12
CA GLU A 45 -5.03 -18.75 -8.36
C GLU A 45 -4.20 -19.83 -9.07
N VAL A 46 -3.58 -19.51 -10.21
CA VAL A 46 -2.80 -20.47 -11.01
C VAL A 46 -1.37 -19.98 -11.27
N PHE A 47 -0.43 -20.91 -11.36
CA PHE A 47 0.94 -20.63 -11.75
C PHE A 47 1.14 -20.89 -13.24
N ILE A 48 1.80 -19.96 -13.92
CA ILE A 48 2.21 -20.09 -15.32
C ILE A 48 3.71 -19.86 -15.40
N SER A 49 4.43 -20.82 -15.98
CA SER A 49 5.87 -20.73 -16.18
C SER A 49 6.21 -19.86 -17.38
N HIS A 50 7.16 -18.94 -17.20
CA HIS A 50 7.67 -18.07 -18.25
C HIS A 50 9.20 -18.07 -18.22
N ASP A 51 9.81 -17.61 -19.31
CA ASP A 51 11.23 -17.26 -19.29
C ASP A 51 11.52 -16.04 -18.40
N GLN A 52 12.80 -15.80 -18.15
CA GLN A 52 13.28 -14.69 -17.34
C GLN A 52 12.79 -13.33 -17.84
N SER A 53 12.95 -13.06 -19.14
CA SER A 53 12.58 -11.78 -19.74
C SER A 53 11.11 -11.47 -19.53
N LYS A 54 10.23 -12.44 -19.80
CA LYS A 54 8.78 -12.28 -19.62
C LYS A 54 8.39 -12.18 -18.16
N THR A 55 9.07 -12.91 -17.27
CA THR A 55 8.81 -12.84 -15.83
C THR A 55 9.16 -11.46 -15.28
N LEU A 56 10.28 -10.87 -15.68
CA LEU A 56 10.69 -9.52 -15.27
C LEU A 56 9.73 -8.44 -15.77
N GLU A 57 9.20 -8.59 -17.00
CA GLU A 57 8.15 -7.71 -17.53
C GLU A 57 6.88 -7.76 -16.67
N LEU A 58 6.37 -8.96 -16.38
CA LEU A 58 5.19 -9.16 -15.53
C LEU A 58 5.40 -8.63 -14.10
N LEU A 59 6.61 -8.82 -13.56
CA LEU A 59 7.00 -8.31 -12.26
C LEU A 59 7.00 -6.77 -12.25
N ALA A 60 7.49 -6.12 -13.31
CA ALA A 60 7.47 -4.67 -13.44
C ALA A 60 6.02 -4.12 -13.47
N GLU A 61 5.12 -4.75 -14.22
CA GLU A 61 3.69 -4.40 -14.23
C GLU A 61 3.05 -4.56 -12.84
N ALA A 62 3.38 -5.65 -12.13
CA ALA A 62 2.90 -5.90 -10.78
C ALA A 62 3.39 -4.83 -9.78
N LYS A 63 4.66 -4.44 -9.87
CA LYS A 63 5.25 -3.35 -9.06
C LYS A 63 4.54 -2.02 -9.32
N ASP A 64 4.29 -1.68 -10.57
CA ASP A 64 3.61 -0.42 -10.94
C ASP A 64 2.15 -0.40 -10.44
N LYS A 65 1.44 -1.52 -10.55
CA LYS A 65 0.11 -1.67 -9.96
C LYS A 65 0.14 -1.46 -8.45
N LYS A 66 1.09 -2.09 -7.75
CA LYS A 66 1.23 -1.96 -6.29
C LYS A 66 1.56 -0.52 -5.88
N LYS A 67 2.45 0.17 -6.61
CA LYS A 67 2.76 1.60 -6.38
C LYS A 67 1.52 2.50 -6.52
N LYS A 68 0.66 2.24 -7.50
CA LYS A 68 -0.62 2.98 -7.66
C LYS A 68 -1.59 2.72 -6.51
N GLU A 69 -1.70 1.48 -6.04
CA GLU A 69 -2.51 1.12 -4.86
C GLU A 69 -2.01 1.84 -3.60
N ILE A 70 -0.69 1.83 -3.36
CA ILE A 70 -0.02 2.54 -2.26
C ILE A 70 -0.34 4.04 -2.31
N ALA A 71 -0.18 4.67 -3.47
CA ALA A 71 -0.46 6.10 -3.65
C ALA A 71 -1.94 6.44 -3.37
N THR A 72 -2.85 5.55 -3.76
CA THR A 72 -4.30 5.71 -3.54
C THR A 72 -4.64 5.63 -2.04
N ILE A 73 -4.04 4.68 -1.31
CA ILE A 73 -4.23 4.54 0.13
C ILE A 73 -3.66 5.76 0.86
N GLN A 74 -2.44 6.19 0.52
CA GLN A 74 -1.83 7.38 1.11
C GLN A 74 -2.68 8.63 0.92
N LYS A 75 -3.22 8.83 -0.29
CA LYS A 75 -4.16 9.92 -0.58
C LYS A 75 -5.41 9.83 0.29
N THR A 76 -6.02 8.65 0.35
CA THR A 76 -7.24 8.42 1.13
C THR A 76 -7.01 8.67 2.62
N THR A 77 -5.89 8.20 3.17
CA THR A 77 -5.49 8.44 4.57
C THR A 77 -5.33 9.94 4.84
N LYS A 78 -4.68 10.68 3.95
CA LYS A 78 -4.51 12.13 4.07
C LYS A 78 -5.84 12.86 4.03
N ASP A 79 -6.74 12.50 3.10
CA ASP A 79 -8.06 13.12 2.98
C ASP A 79 -8.91 12.88 4.24
N LEU A 80 -8.84 11.68 4.83
CA LEU A 80 -9.53 11.37 6.09
C LEU A 80 -8.95 12.14 7.28
N GLN A 81 -7.63 12.27 7.36
CA GLN A 81 -6.97 13.07 8.40
C GLN A 81 -7.37 14.54 8.30
N GLN A 82 -7.43 15.10 7.09
CA GLN A 82 -7.86 16.48 6.87
C GLN A 82 -9.32 16.69 7.33
N GLN A 83 -10.24 15.80 6.92
CA GLN A 83 -11.64 15.87 7.38
C GLN A 83 -11.74 15.82 8.91
N MET A 84 -10.89 15.02 9.55
CA MET A 84 -10.86 14.91 11.01
C MET A 84 -10.35 16.18 11.68
N THR A 85 -9.30 16.81 11.13
CA THR A 85 -8.79 18.11 11.60
C THR A 85 -9.84 19.21 11.46
N GLU A 86 -10.52 19.30 10.32
CA GLU A 86 -11.58 20.28 10.09
C GLU A 86 -12.75 20.10 11.07
N LEU A 87 -13.15 18.85 11.31
CA LEU A 87 -14.19 18.54 12.29
C LEU A 87 -13.76 18.90 13.72
N LYS A 88 -12.52 18.59 14.12
CA LYS A 88 -11.98 18.99 15.43
C LYS A 88 -12.01 20.51 15.59
N GLN A 89 -11.56 21.27 14.60
CA GLN A 89 -11.59 22.73 14.63
C GLN A 89 -13.00 23.28 14.78
N HIS A 90 -13.97 22.72 14.05
CA HIS A 90 -15.37 23.12 14.17
C HIS A 90 -15.94 22.85 15.57
N LEU A 91 -15.60 21.70 16.16
CA LEU A 91 -16.04 21.35 17.52
C LEU A 91 -15.41 22.26 18.58
N TYR A 92 -14.11 22.53 18.51
CA TYR A 92 -13.45 23.47 19.42
C TYR A 92 -13.97 24.91 19.24
N GLY A 93 -14.26 25.34 18.01
CA GLY A 93 -14.85 26.66 17.76
C GLY A 93 -16.26 26.81 18.36
N ARG A 94 -17.05 25.72 18.42
CA ARG A 94 -18.42 25.74 18.93
C ARG A 94 -18.52 25.50 20.44
N PHE A 95 -17.71 24.60 20.98
CA PHE A 95 -17.82 24.15 22.38
C PHE A 95 -16.68 24.67 23.27
N GLY A 96 -15.61 25.23 22.69
CA GLY A 96 -14.48 25.79 23.44
C GLY A 96 -13.75 24.75 24.27
N SER A 97 -13.25 25.16 25.43
CA SER A 97 -12.55 24.30 26.40
C SER A 97 -13.47 23.37 27.20
N ASN A 98 -14.77 23.29 26.89
CA ASN A 98 -15.73 22.44 27.59
C ASN A 98 -15.75 20.98 27.09
N ILE A 99 -14.99 20.68 26.04
CA ILE A 99 -14.88 19.34 25.48
C ILE A 99 -13.42 18.86 25.47
N HIS A 100 -13.24 17.56 25.68
CA HIS A 100 -11.95 16.88 25.50
C HIS A 100 -12.11 15.87 24.36
N LEU A 101 -11.42 16.10 23.24
CA LEU A 101 -11.43 15.19 22.10
C LEU A 101 -10.21 14.29 22.23
N GLU A 102 -10.41 13.01 22.54
CA GLU A 102 -9.31 12.05 22.60
C GLU A 102 -8.63 11.89 21.23
N ASN A 103 -7.31 11.65 21.25
CA ASN A 103 -6.36 11.54 20.13
C ASN A 103 -5.73 12.86 19.65
N ASP A 104 -5.20 13.68 20.56
CA ASP A 104 -4.26 14.77 20.22
C ASP A 104 -2.79 14.29 20.06
N GLU A 105 -2.58 12.98 19.86
CA GLU A 105 -1.33 12.38 19.37
C GLU A 105 -1.52 11.73 17.99
#